data_AF-A0A2W5QKR9-F1
#
_entry.id   AF-A0A2W5QKR9-F1
#
_cell.length_a   1.000
_cell.length_b   1.000
_cell.length_c   1.000
_cell.angle_alpha   90.00
_cell.angle_beta   90.00
_cell.angle_gamma   90.00
#
_symmetry.space_group_name_H-M   'P 1'
#
loop_
_entity.id
_entity.type
_entity.pdbx_description
1 polymer ?
#
loop_
_entity_poly.entity_id
_entity_poly.type
_entity_poly.pdbx_seq_one_letter_code
_entity_poly.pdbx_strand_id
1 'polypeptide(L)'
;MDSFHIRIRLERDIAEQAMAMANDRGLELGDVIRMMVTKAVLSGDFAIGHDRPSPPPAAETRAFFAYDDSQWAPLKSVLDAELALALLNQFVATHTVEIERLLDLDPPDVVRVEQLTRERDEARHALSTLDPQNAQAIDAIVERYASPQAPTRARTSSDQDDGETA
;
A
#
# COMPACT_ATOMS: atom_id res chain seq x y z
N MET A 1 -39.26 -7.71 11.05
CA MET A 1 -38.30 -6.60 11.06
C MET A 1 -38.61 -5.79 12.31
N ASP A 2 -37.75 -5.88 13.31
CA ASP A 2 -37.98 -5.17 14.57
C ASP A 2 -37.66 -3.69 14.39
N SER A 3 -38.67 -2.84 14.53
CA SER A 3 -38.52 -1.39 14.46
C SER A 3 -38.30 -0.82 15.85
N PHE A 4 -37.09 -0.32 16.13
CA PHE A 4 -36.78 0.38 17.37
C PHE A 4 -37.17 1.86 17.25
N HIS A 5 -38.03 2.32 18.17
CA HIS A 5 -38.44 3.72 18.25
C HIS A 5 -37.64 4.43 19.34
N ILE A 6 -36.86 5.43 18.96
CA ILE A 6 -36.07 6.24 19.88
C ILE A 6 -36.76 7.59 20.07
N ARG A 7 -37.01 7.98 21.32
CA ARG A 7 -37.51 9.31 21.68
C ARG A 7 -36.38 10.10 22.32
N ILE A 8 -35.98 11.20 21.68
CA ILE A 8 -34.91 12.07 22.16
C ILE A 8 -35.53 13.42 22.54
N ARG A 9 -35.16 13.95 23.70
CA ARG A 9 -35.44 15.34 24.06
C ARG A 9 -34.18 16.16 23.75
N LEU A 10 -34.35 17.19 22.93
CA LEU A 10 -33.28 18.09 22.55
C LEU A 10 -33.43 19.39 23.34
N GLU A 11 -32.30 19.95 23.76
CA GLU A 11 -32.27 21.31 24.26
C GLU A 11 -32.56 22.29 23.13
N ARG A 12 -33.11 23.46 23.49
CA ARG A 12 -33.61 24.45 22.54
C ARG A 12 -32.54 24.88 21.53
N ASP A 13 -31.34 25.16 22.01
CA ASP A 13 -30.26 25.69 21.17
C ASP A 13 -29.79 24.65 20.15
N ILE A 14 -29.74 23.38 20.54
CA ILE A 14 -29.41 22.25 19.65
C ILE A 14 -30.53 22.04 18.63
N ALA A 15 -31.80 22.16 19.05
CA ALA A 15 -32.94 22.05 18.15
C ALA A 15 -32.96 23.18 17.11
N GLU A 16 -32.66 24.41 17.51
CA GLU A 16 -32.56 25.56 16.59
C GLU A 16 -31.44 25.35 15.56
N GLN A 17 -30.27 24.87 15.99
CA GLN A 17 -29.16 24.57 15.08
C GLN A 17 -29.46 23.41 14.13
N ALA A 18 -30.12 22.34 14.61
CA ALA A 18 -30.51 21.21 13.78
C ALA A 18 -31.59 21.60 12.75
N MET A 19 -32.53 22.47 13.12
CA MET A 19 -33.53 23.01 12.20
C MET A 19 -32.90 23.92 11.13
N ALA A 20 -31.92 24.75 11.49
CA ALA A 20 -31.18 25.54 10.51
C ALA A 20 -30.45 24.64 9.50
N MET A 21 -29.77 23.59 9.99
CA MET A 21 -29.08 22.63 9.13
C MET A 21 -30.03 21.83 8.23
N ALA A 22 -31.22 21.50 8.73
CA ALA A 22 -32.29 20.85 7.97
C ALA A 22 -32.74 21.73 6.80
N ASN A 23 -33.02 23.01 7.07
CA ASN A 23 -33.41 23.98 6.04
C ASN A 23 -32.31 24.21 5.00
N ASP A 24 -31.05 24.37 5.43
CA ASP A 24 -29.92 24.62 4.53
C ASP A 24 -29.65 23.44 3.59
N ARG A 25 -29.94 22.20 4.02
CA ARG A 25 -29.68 20.97 3.26
C ARG A 25 -30.93 20.40 2.59
N GLY A 26 -32.11 21.01 2.79
CA GLY A 26 -33.39 20.50 2.29
C GLY A 26 -33.75 19.13 2.86
N LEU A 27 -33.35 18.85 4.10
CA LEU A 27 -33.60 17.58 4.79
C LEU A 27 -34.65 17.74 5.89
N GLU A 28 -35.32 16.65 6.25
CA GLU A 28 -36.18 16.61 7.43
C GLU A 28 -35.34 16.62 8.71
N LEU A 29 -35.86 17.23 9.78
CA LEU A 29 -35.18 17.28 11.08
C LEU A 29 -34.79 15.88 11.57
N GLY A 30 -35.66 14.89 11.34
CA GLY A 30 -35.40 13.49 11.71
C GLY A 30 -34.14 12.91 11.06
N ASP A 31 -33.88 13.26 9.80
CA ASP A 31 -32.71 12.78 9.06
C ASP A 31 -31.44 13.48 9.51
N VAL A 32 -31.53 14.78 9.84
CA VAL A 32 -30.42 15.53 10.44
C VAL A 32 -30.05 14.95 11.80
N ILE A 33 -31.04 14.63 12.65
CA ILE A 33 -30.79 14.02 13.96
C ILE A 33 -30.18 12.63 13.81
N ARG A 34 -30.67 11.80 12.88
CA ARG A 34 -30.04 10.49 12.58
C ARG A 34 -28.59 10.66 12.13
N MET A 35 -28.35 11.56 11.19
CA MET A 35 -27.01 11.87 10.69
C MET A 35 -26.09 12.35 11.82
N MET A 36 -26.57 13.24 12.71
CA MET A 36 -25.79 13.72 13.86
C MET A 36 -25.47 12.60 14.84
N VAL A 37 -26.44 11.75 15.18
CA VAL A 37 -26.23 10.60 16.07
C VAL A 37 -25.26 9.60 15.45
N THR A 38 -25.43 9.26 14.17
CA THR A 38 -24.50 8.39 13.44
C THR A 38 -23.10 8.98 13.41
N LYS A 39 -22.98 10.30 13.16
CA LYS A 39 -21.69 11.00 13.19
C LYS A 39 -21.06 10.97 14.58
N ALA A 40 -21.83 11.22 15.65
CA ALA A 40 -21.33 11.19 17.02
C ALA A 40 -20.82 9.78 17.42
N VAL A 41 -21.53 8.73 17.01
CA VAL A 41 -21.09 7.34 17.19
C VAL A 41 -19.81 7.05 16.41
N LEU A 42 -19.73 7.47 15.14
CA LEU A 42 -18.56 7.26 14.29
C LEU A 42 -17.34 8.05 14.75
N SER A 43 -17.54 9.25 15.30
CA SER A 43 -16.48 10.10 15.84
C SER A 43 -16.01 9.68 17.24
N GLY A 44 -16.63 8.67 17.86
CA GLY A 44 -16.30 8.22 19.21
C GLY A 44 -16.71 9.21 20.30
N ASP A 45 -17.54 10.20 19.96
CA ASP A 45 -17.93 11.31 20.85
C ASP A 45 -19.18 10.96 21.69
N PHE A 46 -19.65 9.71 21.62
CA PHE A 46 -20.84 9.23 22.31
C PHE A 46 -20.52 7.99 23.16
N ALA A 47 -20.34 8.18 24.47
CA ALA A 47 -20.22 7.07 25.43
C ALA A 47 -21.58 6.83 26.11
N ILE A 48 -22.32 5.81 25.67
CA ILE A 48 -23.49 5.32 26.42
C ILE A 48 -22.97 4.35 27.48
N GLY A 49 -22.71 4.87 28.68
CA GLY A 49 -22.38 4.08 29.86
C GLY A 49 -21.01 4.38 30.46
N HIS A 50 -21.07 4.92 31.68
CA HIS A 50 -20.02 5.05 32.71
C HIS A 50 -19.14 6.32 32.71
N ASP A 51 -19.01 6.84 33.93
CA ASP A 51 -18.13 7.91 34.43
C ASP A 51 -16.65 7.69 34.07
N ARG A 52 -16.29 7.76 32.80
CA ARG A 52 -14.91 7.92 32.37
C ARG A 52 -14.77 9.22 31.59
N PRO A 53 -13.85 10.12 32.00
CA PRO A 53 -13.54 11.28 31.19
C PRO A 53 -13.02 10.80 29.84
N SER A 54 -13.61 11.31 28.76
CA SER A 54 -13.15 11.04 27.40
C SER A 54 -11.66 11.38 27.28
N PRO A 55 -10.82 10.52 26.67
CA PRO A 55 -9.48 10.91 26.29
C PRO A 55 -9.56 12.13 25.35
N PRO A 56 -8.56 13.04 25.39
CA PRO A 56 -8.57 14.23 24.53
C PRO A 56 -8.74 13.82 23.07
N PRO A 57 -9.51 14.58 22.26
CA PRO A 57 -9.73 14.25 20.87
C PRO A 57 -8.38 14.11 20.19
N ALA A 58 -8.11 12.92 19.66
CA ALA A 58 -6.95 12.70 18.83
C ALA A 58 -6.99 13.77 17.74
N ALA A 59 -5.96 14.62 17.72
CA ALA A 59 -5.79 15.69 16.76
C ALA A 59 -6.16 15.20 15.35
N GLU A 60 -6.76 16.09 14.56
CA GLU A 60 -7.22 15.99 13.17
C GLU A 60 -6.17 15.40 12.19
N THR A 61 -5.76 14.18 12.44
CA THR A 61 -4.81 13.43 11.64
C THR A 61 -5.53 12.16 11.21
N ARG A 62 -6.25 12.34 10.10
CA ARG A 62 -6.43 11.31 9.08
C ARG A 62 -7.30 10.13 9.50
N ALA A 63 -8.57 10.21 9.07
CA ALA A 63 -9.39 9.08 8.66
C ALA A 63 -8.77 8.34 7.45
N PHE A 64 -7.52 7.91 7.55
CA PHE A 64 -6.97 6.90 6.67
C PHE A 64 -7.20 5.57 7.38
N PHE A 65 -8.27 4.90 6.97
CA PHE A 65 -8.54 3.47 7.16
C PHE A 65 -7.43 2.73 7.90
N ALA A 66 -7.48 2.74 9.23
CA ALA A 66 -6.94 1.63 9.98
C ALA A 66 -7.89 0.47 9.67
N TYR A 67 -7.64 -0.23 8.56
CA TYR A 67 -8.25 -1.53 8.34
C TYR A 67 -7.97 -2.33 9.61
N ASP A 68 -9.01 -2.89 10.20
CA ASP A 68 -8.85 -3.79 11.34
C ASP A 68 -7.82 -4.86 10.95
N ASP A 69 -6.83 -5.11 11.82
CA ASP A 69 -5.72 -6.03 11.52
C ASP A 69 -6.23 -7.41 11.07
N SER A 70 -7.43 -7.77 11.52
CA SER A 70 -8.17 -8.97 11.13
C SER A 70 -8.51 -9.04 9.63
N GLN A 71 -8.77 -7.90 8.99
CA GLN A 71 -9.06 -7.79 7.55
C GLN A 71 -7.78 -7.66 6.73
N TRP A 72 -6.73 -7.08 7.30
CA TRP A 72 -5.44 -6.89 6.63
C TRP A 72 -4.65 -8.19 6.52
N ALA A 73 -4.68 -9.06 7.54
CA ALA A 73 -3.85 -10.27 7.58
C ALA A 73 -4.04 -11.21 6.38
N PRO A 74 -5.28 -11.53 5.91
CA PRO A 74 -5.47 -12.37 4.72
C PRO A 74 -5.05 -11.68 3.40
N LEU A 75 -5.19 -10.36 3.32
CA LEU A 75 -4.78 -9.59 2.13
C LEU A 75 -3.26 -9.48 2.06
N LYS A 76 -2.61 -9.29 3.20
CA LYS A 76 -1.16 -9.17 3.30
C LYS A 76 -0.44 -10.39 2.74
N SER A 77 -0.87 -11.61 3.08
CA SER A 77 -0.21 -12.83 2.59
C SER A 77 -0.30 -12.96 1.06
N VAL A 78 -1.44 -12.61 0.46
CA VAL A 78 -1.61 -12.60 -0.99
C VAL A 78 -0.70 -11.54 -1.62
N LEU A 79 -0.67 -10.33 -1.04
CA LEU A 79 0.18 -9.25 -1.53
C LEU A 79 1.67 -9.58 -1.43
N ASP A 80 2.10 -10.22 -0.34
CA ASP A 80 3.50 -10.64 -0.17
C ASP A 80 3.89 -11.72 -1.19
N ALA A 81 2.99 -12.68 -1.48
CA ALA A 81 3.21 -13.69 -2.51
C ALA A 81 3.34 -13.08 -3.91
N GLU A 82 2.46 -12.15 -4.27
CA GLU A 82 2.51 -11.40 -5.53
C GLU A 82 3.78 -10.54 -5.62
N LEU A 83 4.18 -9.90 -4.52
CA LEU A 83 5.43 -9.14 -4.45
C LEU A 83 6.65 -10.03 -4.68
N ALA A 84 6.70 -11.21 -4.04
CA ALA A 84 7.78 -12.17 -4.24
C ALA A 84 7.88 -12.62 -5.71
N LEU A 85 6.75 -12.93 -6.35
CA LEU A 85 6.70 -13.27 -7.78
C LEU A 85 7.18 -12.11 -8.67
N ALA A 86 6.74 -10.89 -8.38
CA ALA A 86 7.15 -9.71 -9.12
C ALA A 86 8.66 -9.46 -9.01
N LEU A 87 9.23 -9.58 -7.81
CA LEU A 87 10.67 -9.42 -7.56
C LEU A 87 11.50 -10.46 -8.30
N LEU A 88 11.09 -11.73 -8.29
CA LEU A 88 11.77 -12.79 -9.04
C LEU A 88 11.74 -12.53 -10.55
N ASN A 89 10.57 -12.18 -11.09
CA ASN A 89 10.43 -11.86 -12.51
C ASN A 89 11.29 -10.66 -12.92
N GLN A 90 11.28 -9.59 -12.12
CA GLN A 90 12.12 -8.42 -12.34
C GLN A 90 13.61 -8.77 -12.30
N PHE A 91 14.04 -9.58 -11.34
CA PHE A 91 15.43 -10.02 -11.21
C PHE A 91 15.88 -10.81 -12.44
N VAL A 92 15.07 -11.79 -12.88
CA VAL A 92 15.34 -12.60 -14.08
C VAL A 92 15.42 -11.73 -15.33
N ALA A 93 14.48 -10.80 -15.51
CA ALA A 93 14.48 -9.88 -16.64
C ALA A 93 15.74 -8.99 -16.64
N THR A 94 16.09 -8.42 -15.48
CA THR A 94 17.27 -7.55 -15.33
C THR A 94 18.56 -8.28 -15.67
N HIS A 95 18.72 -9.51 -15.18
CA HIS A 95 19.93 -10.31 -15.47
C HIS A 95 19.97 -10.77 -16.93
N THR A 96 18.82 -11.02 -17.56
CA THR A 96 18.77 -11.37 -18.98
C THR A 96 19.27 -10.22 -19.84
N VAL A 97 18.79 -9.00 -19.59
CA VAL A 97 19.24 -7.80 -20.32
C VAL A 97 20.72 -7.52 -20.07
N GLU A 98 21.21 -7.67 -18.83
CA GLU A 98 22.62 -7.43 -18.52
C GLU A 98 23.54 -8.49 -19.15
N ILE A 99 23.11 -9.75 -19.22
CA ILE A 99 23.86 -10.80 -19.93
C ILE A 99 23.97 -10.46 -21.41
N GLU A 100 22.87 -10.09 -22.07
CA GLU A 100 22.87 -9.68 -23.47
C GLU A 100 23.85 -8.51 -23.69
N ARG A 101 23.77 -7.51 -22.83
CA ARG A 101 24.67 -6.35 -22.87
C ARG A 101 26.16 -6.71 -22.74
N LEU A 102 26.51 -7.63 -21.85
CA LEU A 102 27.90 -8.03 -21.62
C LEU A 102 28.45 -8.90 -22.74
N LEU A 103 27.58 -9.64 -23.44
CA LEU A 103 27.94 -10.40 -24.63
C LEU A 103 28.19 -9.51 -25.84
N ASP A 104 27.56 -8.33 -25.90
CA ASP A 104 27.76 -7.33 -26.97
C ASP A 104 29.06 -6.51 -26.82
N LEU A 105 29.80 -6.65 -25.70
CA LEU A 105 31.09 -6.00 -25.50
C LEU A 105 32.20 -6.69 -26.32
N ASP A 106 33.19 -5.92 -26.79
CA ASP A 106 34.41 -6.44 -27.43
C ASP A 106 35.67 -6.02 -26.64
N PRO A 107 36.35 -6.93 -25.92
CA PRO A 107 36.00 -8.34 -25.71
C PRO A 107 34.89 -8.54 -24.67
N PRO A 108 34.11 -9.64 -24.76
CA PRO A 108 33.02 -9.91 -23.84
C PRO A 108 33.53 -10.30 -22.44
N ASP A 109 32.82 -9.85 -21.39
CA ASP A 109 33.11 -10.21 -19.99
C ASP A 109 32.47 -11.56 -19.63
N VAL A 110 33.14 -12.64 -20.05
CA VAL A 110 32.67 -14.02 -19.87
C VAL A 110 32.47 -14.38 -18.39
N VAL A 111 33.34 -13.90 -17.50
CA VAL A 111 33.28 -14.21 -16.06
C VAL A 111 32.01 -13.64 -15.45
N ARG A 112 31.68 -12.39 -15.79
CA ARG A 112 30.46 -11.76 -15.30
C ARG A 112 29.20 -12.39 -15.89
N VAL A 113 29.22 -12.77 -17.17
CA VAL A 113 28.11 -13.48 -17.83
C VAL A 113 27.81 -14.82 -17.14
N GLU A 114 28.83 -15.62 -16.82
CA GLU A 114 28.65 -16.90 -16.12
C GLU A 114 28.08 -16.71 -14.71
N GLN A 115 28.50 -15.67 -14.00
CA GLN A 115 27.94 -15.34 -12.69
C GLN A 115 26.45 -14.96 -12.80
N LEU A 116 26.12 -14.00 -13.68
CA LEU A 116 24.73 -13.55 -13.86
C LEU A 116 23.82 -14.67 -14.35
N THR A 117 24.34 -15.59 -15.17
CA THR A 117 23.61 -16.77 -15.64
C THR A 117 23.24 -17.68 -14.48
N ARG A 118 24.18 -17.97 -13.58
CA ARG A 118 23.91 -18.77 -12.38
C ARG A 118 22.88 -18.10 -11.47
N GLU A 119 23.05 -16.81 -11.20
CA GLU A 119 22.11 -16.04 -10.36
C GLU A 119 20.70 -16.01 -10.97
N ARG A 120 20.59 -15.83 -12.29
CA ARG A 120 19.31 -15.88 -13.02
C ARG A 120 18.67 -17.26 -12.93
N ASP A 121 19.44 -18.32 -13.11
CA ASP A 121 18.91 -19.69 -13.12
C ASP A 121 18.48 -20.14 -11.72
N GLU A 122 19.17 -19.69 -10.66
CA GLU A 122 18.70 -19.82 -9.27
C GLU A 122 17.35 -19.13 -9.06
N ALA A 123 17.20 -17.89 -9.55
CA ALA A 123 15.94 -17.15 -9.44
C ALA A 123 14.80 -17.81 -10.23
N ARG A 124 15.09 -18.36 -11.42
CA ARG A 124 14.13 -19.16 -12.21
C ARG A 124 13.72 -20.43 -11.49
N HIS A 125 14.68 -21.09 -10.82
CA HIS A 125 14.38 -22.26 -10.01
C HIS A 125 13.43 -21.89 -8.87
N ALA A 126 13.73 -20.82 -8.13
CA ALA A 126 12.86 -20.31 -7.07
C ALA A 126 11.45 -19.96 -7.60
N LEU A 127 11.34 -19.34 -8.78
CA LEU A 127 10.05 -19.05 -9.42
C LEU A 127 9.24 -20.33 -9.70
N SER A 128 9.91 -21.41 -10.14
CA SER A 128 9.26 -22.68 -10.48
C SER A 128 8.83 -23.51 -9.28
N THR A 129 9.45 -23.29 -8.11
CA THR A 129 9.20 -24.07 -6.88
C THR A 129 8.49 -23.27 -5.80
N LEU A 130 8.22 -21.98 -6.03
CA LEU A 130 7.54 -21.12 -5.07
C LEU A 130 6.11 -21.61 -4.80
N ASP A 131 5.87 -21.97 -3.56
CA ASP A 131 4.53 -22.22 -3.03
C ASP A 131 3.96 -20.92 -2.42
N PRO A 132 2.88 -20.33 -2.97
CA PRO A 132 2.28 -19.09 -2.47
C PRO A 132 1.60 -19.26 -1.10
N GLN A 133 1.44 -20.50 -0.60
CA GLN A 133 0.91 -20.74 0.74
C GLN A 133 2.02 -20.82 1.80
N ASN A 134 3.29 -20.91 1.38
CA ASN A 134 4.43 -21.00 2.27
C ASN A 134 4.99 -19.60 2.60
N ALA A 135 4.47 -19.00 3.66
CA ALA A 135 4.88 -17.67 4.12
C ALA A 135 6.39 -17.54 4.35
N GLN A 136 7.05 -18.59 4.85
CA GLN A 136 8.50 -18.56 5.10
C GLN A 136 9.30 -18.47 3.79
N ALA A 137 8.85 -19.17 2.74
CA ALA A 137 9.48 -19.10 1.42
C ALA A 137 9.29 -17.70 0.79
N ILE A 138 8.11 -17.12 0.95
CA ILE A 138 7.80 -15.76 0.47
C ILE A 138 8.67 -14.72 1.18
N ASP A 139 8.72 -14.75 2.51
CA ASP A 139 9.53 -13.79 3.29
C ASP A 139 11.01 -13.86 2.90
N ALA A 140 11.55 -15.07 2.71
CA ALA A 140 12.94 -15.26 2.28
C ALA A 140 13.21 -14.68 0.87
N ILE A 141 12.25 -14.78 -0.06
CA ILE A 141 12.37 -14.19 -1.40
C ILE A 141 12.30 -12.67 -1.30
N VAL A 142 11.33 -12.13 -0.55
CA VAL A 142 11.20 -10.68 -0.36
C VAL A 142 12.49 -10.12 0.25
N GLU A 143 13.02 -10.75 1.30
CA GLU A 143 14.28 -10.32 1.93
C GLU A 143 15.47 -10.37 0.96
N ARG A 144 15.60 -11.45 0.17
CA ARG A 144 16.72 -11.65 -0.76
C ARG A 144 16.67 -10.70 -1.96
N TYR A 145 15.48 -10.40 -2.49
CA TYR A 145 15.32 -9.72 -3.78
C TYR A 145 14.73 -8.30 -3.69
N ALA A 146 14.18 -7.87 -2.56
CA ALA A 146 13.65 -6.51 -2.39
C ALA A 146 14.74 -5.44 -2.17
N SER A 147 15.99 -5.84 -1.88
CA SER A 147 17.10 -4.90 -1.80
C SER A 147 17.29 -4.22 -3.17
N PRO A 148 17.26 -2.88 -3.25
CA PRO A 148 17.47 -2.18 -4.51
C PRO A 148 18.87 -2.51 -5.01
N GLN A 149 18.97 -3.37 -6.02
CA GLN A 149 20.17 -3.48 -6.81
C GLN A 149 20.40 -2.09 -7.40
N ALA A 150 21.43 -1.40 -6.91
CA ALA A 150 21.75 -0.06 -7.36
C ALA A 150 21.79 -0.07 -8.89
N PRO A 151 21.07 0.83 -9.58
CA PRO A 151 21.16 0.89 -11.02
C PRO A 151 22.61 1.20 -11.36
N THR A 152 23.31 0.24 -11.96
CA THR A 152 24.60 0.45 -12.61
C THR A 152 24.35 1.41 -13.76
N ARG A 153 24.32 2.71 -13.46
CA ARG A 153 24.42 3.77 -14.45
C ARG A 153 25.77 3.63 -15.11
N ALA A 154 25.81 2.86 -16.19
CA ALA A 154 26.78 3.08 -17.22
C ALA A 154 26.54 4.49 -17.77
N ARG A 155 27.25 5.47 -17.21
CA ARG A 155 27.50 6.73 -17.87
C ARG A 155 28.37 6.40 -19.08
N THR A 156 27.72 6.27 -20.23
CA THR A 156 28.38 6.43 -21.52
C THR A 156 28.98 7.84 -21.54
N SER A 157 30.27 7.92 -21.26
CA SER A 157 31.13 9.00 -21.71
C SER A 157 31.40 8.78 -23.20
N SER A 158 30.60 9.42 -24.05
CA SER A 158 30.90 9.58 -25.47
C SER A 158 30.03 10.71 -26.01
N ASP A 159 30.49 11.94 -25.80
CA ASP A 159 30.28 13.03 -26.75
C ASP A 159 31.49 13.94 -26.60
N GLN A 160 32.60 13.45 -27.14
CA GLN A 160 33.72 14.25 -27.54
C GLN A 160 34.05 13.83 -28.95
N ASP A 161 34.00 14.82 -29.84
CA ASP A 161 34.66 14.89 -31.14
C ASP A 161 33.81 14.59 -32.39
N ASP A 162 33.22 15.65 -32.93
CA ASP A 162 33.12 15.85 -34.38
C ASP A 162 33.83 17.18 -34.73
N GLY A 163 35.12 17.06 -35.01
CA GLY A 163 35.80 17.60 -36.20
C GLY A 163 35.31 18.90 -36.83
N GLU A 164 36.17 19.92 -36.72
CA GLU A 164 36.90 20.52 -37.86
C GLU A 164 36.14 20.77 -39.18
N THR A 165 36.02 22.04 -39.60
CA THR A 165 36.50 22.50 -40.93
C THR A 165 36.37 24.01 -41.15
N ALA A 166 37.47 24.58 -41.67
CA ALA A 166 37.66 25.85 -42.39
C ALA A 166 37.70 27.18 -41.61
#